data_AF-A0A819TF64-F1
#
_entry.id   AF-A0A819TF64-F1
#
_cell.length_a   1.000
_cell.length_b   1.000
_cell.length_c   1.000
_cell.angle_alpha   90.00
_cell.angle_beta   90.00
_cell.angle_gamma   90.00
#
_symmetry.space_group_name_H-M   'P 1'
#
loop_
_entity.id
_entity.type
_entity.pdbx_description
1 polymer ?
#
loop_
_entity_poly.entity_id
_entity_poly.type
_entity_poly.pdbx_seq_one_letter_code
_entity_poly.pdbx_strand_id
1 'polypeptide(L)'
;MSGYEPKLAVVIVKKRGNARFFQQEGRNIQNPQPGTIIDHTVTSAEWYDFYLISQCARQGTVAPTHYNVIWDRTNFKVDHMQRLTYKLCHLYYNWPGTIRVPAVCQYAHKLAFLVGQSLHQDFSVNLANKLFYLIIRWTINSQKCSFITVRSCLGSLEQIRWQTTDVPPKEEPSVDVSTKVTPMKKSNLMEFFDTTDNLHESKIIHGRWWYVDELRLKSNEDLHKLWYVLLKERNRLLTMEEEYRYQHELFPSPERIDKVEESMRNIMSVIRERDIAYNLLETGKTGEQTPQIRDTSFGLLRYYQPKERILPFYKNRYYQLLWGKRKPSPWTNIFKRRYNEFQEHQEYRETNRIRKIVAKVLQKYPHLRDEEERVLEEYKKRYDFEHYHIPRRLAQRPKLRGHQTVWSEQEFIEKGILDDPNSEDFERLQQEKVVRMRRKKK
;
A
#
# COMPACT_ATOMS: atom_id res chain seq x y z
N MET A 1 32.87 13.69 35.39
CA MET A 1 33.09 12.62 34.39
C MET A 1 34.56 12.61 33.93
N SER A 2 35.50 12.48 34.86
CA SER A 2 36.95 12.54 34.58
C SER A 2 37.53 11.13 34.66
N GLY A 3 37.55 10.43 33.52
CA GLY A 3 38.01 9.03 33.42
C GLY A 3 37.48 8.25 32.20
N TYR A 4 36.69 8.88 31.32
CA TYR A 4 36.24 8.24 30.09
C TYR A 4 37.32 8.37 29.00
N GLU A 5 37.91 7.24 28.61
CA GLU A 5 38.86 7.16 27.51
C GLU A 5 38.20 6.49 26.28
N PRO A 6 37.59 7.26 25.37
CA PRO A 6 36.96 6.70 24.18
C PRO A 6 38.01 6.13 23.23
N LYS A 7 37.75 4.91 22.76
CA LYS A 7 38.53 4.29 21.70
C LYS A 7 38.11 4.86 20.35
N LEU A 8 39.01 5.58 19.69
CA LEU A 8 38.78 6.24 18.40
C LEU A 8 39.79 5.76 17.36
N ALA A 9 39.32 5.58 16.12
CA ALA A 9 40.16 5.42 14.95
C ALA A 9 39.76 6.45 13.88
N VAL A 10 40.75 7.00 13.17
CA VAL A 10 40.56 7.96 12.08
C VAL A 10 41.16 7.38 10.81
N VAL A 11 40.30 7.20 9.81
CA VAL A 11 40.64 6.60 8.52
C VAL A 11 40.32 7.58 7.40
N ILE A 12 41.32 7.91 6.60
CA ILE A 12 41.19 8.73 5.40
C ILE A 12 40.78 7.83 4.24
N VAL A 13 39.70 8.19 3.54
CA VAL A 13 39.18 7.44 2.38
C VAL A 13 39.43 8.21 1.09
N LYS A 14 40.29 7.69 0.21
CA LYS A 14 40.63 8.30 -1.08
C LYS A 14 40.02 7.50 -2.23
N LYS A 15 38.94 8.05 -2.80
CA LYS A 15 38.19 7.43 -3.92
C LYS A 15 38.74 7.74 -5.31
N ARG A 16 39.64 8.71 -5.48
CA ARG A 16 40.24 9.07 -6.78
C ARG A 16 41.73 8.78 -6.71
N GLY A 17 42.18 7.80 -7.47
CA GLY A 17 43.57 7.36 -7.50
C GLY A 17 43.92 6.63 -8.80
N ASN A 18 45.23 6.58 -9.07
CA ASN A 18 45.77 6.02 -10.31
C ASN A 18 46.00 4.51 -10.23
N ALA A 19 46.06 3.94 -9.02
CA ALA A 19 46.22 2.50 -8.83
C ALA A 19 45.10 1.71 -9.53
N ARG A 20 45.50 0.64 -10.24
CA ARG A 20 44.63 -0.36 -10.87
C ARG A 20 45.21 -1.72 -10.55
N PHE A 21 44.33 -2.65 -10.19
CA PHE A 21 44.72 -4.00 -9.81
C PHE A 21 43.96 -4.99 -10.66
N PHE A 22 44.62 -6.11 -10.96
CA PHE A 22 44.12 -7.13 -11.84
C PHE A 22 44.37 -8.50 -11.23
N GLN A 23 43.45 -9.42 -11.48
CA GLN A 23 43.59 -10.83 -11.11
C GLN A 23 43.99 -11.60 -12.36
N GLN A 24 45.09 -12.34 -12.28
CA GLN A 24 45.57 -13.17 -13.38
C GLN A 24 44.93 -14.56 -13.29
N GLU A 25 44.17 -14.94 -14.32
CA GLU A 25 43.64 -16.29 -14.52
C GLU A 25 44.29 -16.90 -15.77
N GLY A 26 45.41 -17.59 -15.56
CA GLY A 26 46.21 -18.16 -16.65
C GLY A 26 46.81 -17.08 -17.55
N ARG A 27 46.39 -17.03 -18.83
CA ARG A 27 46.77 -15.99 -19.81
C ARG A 27 45.82 -14.80 -19.83
N ASN A 28 44.66 -14.90 -19.18
CA ASN A 28 43.64 -13.85 -19.19
C ASN A 28 43.77 -12.97 -17.95
N ILE A 29 43.59 -11.66 -18.16
CA ILE A 29 43.60 -10.65 -17.11
C ILE A 29 42.16 -10.24 -16.85
N GLN A 30 41.71 -10.36 -15.60
CA GLN A 30 40.35 -10.00 -15.20
C GLN A 30 40.36 -9.00 -14.05
N ASN A 31 39.21 -8.36 -13.84
CA ASN A 31 39.01 -7.51 -12.67
C ASN A 31 38.99 -8.38 -11.39
N PRO A 32 39.63 -7.95 -10.30
CA PRO A 32 39.53 -8.64 -9.02
C PRO A 32 38.10 -8.65 -8.49
N GLN A 33 37.78 -9.67 -7.71
CA GLN A 33 36.46 -9.84 -7.12
C GLN A 33 36.15 -8.77 -6.05
N PRO A 34 34.87 -8.39 -5.86
CA PRO A 34 34.48 -7.55 -4.73
C PRO A 34 34.88 -8.19 -3.39
N GLY A 35 35.54 -7.41 -2.54
CA GLY A 35 36.11 -7.86 -1.27
C GLY A 35 37.62 -8.11 -1.33
N THR A 36 38.28 -7.99 -2.49
CA THR A 36 39.74 -8.08 -2.58
C THR A 36 40.38 -6.91 -1.82
N ILE A 37 41.29 -7.27 -0.91
CA ILE A 37 42.09 -6.36 -0.09
C ILE A 37 43.55 -6.50 -0.52
N ILE A 38 44.24 -5.36 -0.61
CA ILE A 38 45.66 -5.28 -0.97
C ILE A 38 46.34 -4.39 0.06
N ASP A 39 47.13 -5.00 0.92
CA ASP A 39 47.80 -4.37 2.07
C ASP A 39 49.34 -4.49 2.03
N HIS A 40 49.87 -5.19 1.04
CA HIS A 40 51.31 -5.41 0.83
C HIS A 40 51.74 -4.97 -0.57
N THR A 41 53.04 -4.74 -0.76
CA THR A 41 53.75 -4.41 -2.03
C THR A 41 53.48 -3.04 -2.66
N VAL A 42 52.24 -2.56 -2.66
CA VAL A 42 51.83 -1.28 -3.27
C VAL A 42 51.53 -0.20 -2.23
N THR A 43 51.43 -0.60 -0.97
CA THR A 43 51.27 0.23 0.22
C THR A 43 52.61 0.82 0.67
N SER A 44 52.57 1.95 1.36
CA SER A 44 53.79 2.61 1.84
C SER A 44 54.24 1.97 3.15
N ALA A 45 55.52 1.62 3.29
CA ALA A 45 56.03 0.97 4.50
C ALA A 45 55.85 1.80 5.79
N GLU A 46 55.73 3.12 5.65
CA GLU A 46 55.55 4.06 6.76
C GLU A 46 54.08 4.26 7.16
N TRP A 47 53.12 3.87 6.31
CA TRP A 47 51.70 4.14 6.52
C TRP A 47 50.94 2.87 6.85
N TYR A 48 49.95 3.00 7.72
CA TYR A 48 48.96 1.95 7.91
C TYR A 48 47.85 2.12 6.86
N ASP A 49 48.13 1.71 5.63
CA ASP A 49 47.21 1.83 4.50
C ASP A 49 46.88 0.50 3.83
N PHE A 50 45.74 0.49 3.13
CA PHE A 50 45.32 -0.65 2.32
C PHE A 50 44.39 -0.19 1.20
N TYR A 51 44.36 -0.96 0.11
CA TYR A 51 43.38 -0.82 -0.95
C TYR A 51 42.28 -1.86 -0.77
N LEU A 52 41.04 -1.44 -1.02
CA LEU A 52 39.88 -2.31 -1.03
C LEU A 52 39.08 -2.11 -2.31
N ILE A 53 38.80 -3.22 -2.98
CA ILE A 53 37.89 -3.27 -4.12
C ILE A 53 36.53 -3.71 -3.59
N SER A 54 35.62 -2.76 -3.42
CA SER A 54 34.32 -3.07 -2.81
C SER A 54 33.23 -3.42 -3.81
N GLN A 55 33.33 -2.99 -5.07
CA GLN A 55 32.28 -3.12 -6.09
C GLN A 55 32.82 -3.78 -7.37
N CYS A 56 31.93 -4.42 -8.13
CA CYS A 56 32.25 -4.91 -9.47
C CYS A 56 32.02 -3.80 -10.51
N ALA A 57 32.90 -3.70 -11.52
CA ALA A 57 32.72 -2.79 -12.66
C ALA A 57 31.98 -3.51 -13.79
N ARG A 58 30.85 -2.96 -14.26
CA ARG A 58 30.08 -3.51 -15.41
C ARG A 58 30.82 -3.38 -16.73
N GLN A 59 31.60 -2.31 -16.89
CA GLN A 59 32.39 -2.04 -18.08
C GLN A 59 33.71 -1.39 -17.66
N GLY A 60 34.80 -1.78 -18.31
CA GLY A 60 36.15 -1.29 -18.03
C GLY A 60 36.80 -1.90 -16.78
N THR A 61 37.89 -1.28 -16.33
CA THR A 61 38.68 -1.75 -15.19
C THR A 61 38.12 -1.25 -13.86
N VAL A 62 38.09 -2.12 -12.85
CA VAL A 62 37.64 -1.71 -11.51
C VAL A 62 38.64 -0.75 -10.86
N ALA A 63 38.11 0.33 -10.27
CA ALA A 63 38.92 1.33 -9.60
C ALA A 63 38.89 1.09 -8.08
N PRO A 64 40.01 0.75 -7.45
CA PRO A 64 40.08 0.50 -6.01
C PRO A 64 39.86 1.79 -5.20
N THR A 65 39.58 1.63 -3.90
CA THR A 65 39.53 2.73 -2.94
C THR A 65 40.69 2.56 -1.96
N HIS A 66 41.44 3.64 -1.73
CA HIS A 66 42.59 3.66 -0.82
C HIS A 66 42.15 4.15 0.56
N TYR A 67 42.54 3.42 1.60
CA TYR A 67 42.24 3.72 2.99
C TYR A 67 43.56 3.88 3.74
N ASN A 68 43.72 5.00 4.43
CA ASN A 68 44.89 5.27 5.26
C ASN A 68 44.44 5.53 6.71
N VAL A 69 44.86 4.68 7.63
CA VAL A 69 44.57 4.78 9.05
C VAL A 69 45.64 5.66 9.69
N ILE A 70 45.31 6.91 9.94
CA ILE A 70 46.25 7.89 10.49
C ILE A 70 46.30 7.88 12.02
N TRP A 71 45.26 7.36 12.66
CA TRP A 71 45.15 7.30 14.11
C TRP A 71 44.30 6.10 14.53
N ASP A 72 44.78 5.29 15.47
CA ASP A 72 44.03 4.15 16.00
C ASP A 72 44.32 3.93 17.49
N ARG A 73 43.28 4.02 18.33
CA ARG A 73 43.28 3.62 19.75
C ARG A 73 42.30 2.47 20.02
N THR A 74 41.77 1.83 18.99
CA THR A 74 40.72 0.81 19.11
C THR A 74 41.25 -0.59 19.43
N ASN A 75 42.57 -0.81 19.30
CA ASN A 75 43.23 -2.11 19.40
C ASN A 75 42.60 -3.16 18.47
N PHE A 76 42.07 -2.73 17.31
CA PHE A 76 41.58 -3.66 16.30
C PHE A 76 42.74 -4.30 15.55
N LYS A 77 42.60 -5.60 15.30
CA LYS A 77 43.48 -6.27 14.34
C LYS A 77 43.22 -5.70 12.94
N VAL A 78 44.26 -5.70 12.12
CA VAL A 78 44.22 -5.19 10.75
C VAL A 78 43.07 -5.81 9.94
N ASP A 79 42.93 -7.14 10.00
CA ASP A 79 41.85 -7.88 9.35
C ASP A 79 40.45 -7.42 9.82
N HIS A 80 40.27 -7.08 11.11
CA HIS A 80 38.99 -6.57 11.61
C HIS A 80 38.67 -5.19 11.04
N MET A 81 39.67 -4.31 10.93
CA MET A 81 39.50 -2.97 10.35
C MET A 81 39.12 -3.06 8.87
N GLN A 82 39.80 -3.90 8.12
CA GLN A 82 39.53 -4.13 6.70
C GLN A 82 38.13 -4.73 6.47
N ARG A 83 37.76 -5.76 7.25
CA ARG A 83 36.42 -6.38 7.20
C ARG A 83 35.31 -5.42 7.61
N LEU A 84 35.53 -4.61 8.65
CA LEU A 84 34.58 -3.58 9.07
C LEU A 84 34.35 -2.58 7.93
N THR A 85 35.42 -2.10 7.31
CA THR A 85 35.37 -1.18 6.17
C THR A 85 34.56 -1.78 5.02
N TYR A 86 34.79 -3.03 4.66
CA TYR A 86 34.03 -3.71 3.61
C TYR A 86 32.54 -3.89 3.98
N LYS A 87 32.23 -4.26 5.23
CA LYS A 87 30.84 -4.37 5.70
C LYS A 87 30.11 -3.03 5.64
N LEU A 88 30.77 -1.92 5.98
CA LEU A 88 30.17 -0.58 5.88
C LEU A 88 29.81 -0.20 4.43
N CYS A 89 30.50 -0.74 3.42
CA CYS A 89 30.17 -0.53 2.01
C CYS A 89 28.86 -1.19 1.55
N HIS A 90 28.25 -2.06 2.37
CA HIS A 90 26.96 -2.69 2.08
C HIS A 90 25.77 -1.93 2.69
N LEU A 91 26.03 -0.94 3.54
CA LEU A 91 25.00 -0.27 4.35
C LEU A 91 24.42 0.99 3.71
N TYR A 92 24.58 1.16 2.39
CA TYR A 92 24.02 2.31 1.68
C TYR A 92 22.65 1.96 1.10
N TYR A 93 21.59 2.48 1.73
CA TYR A 93 20.22 2.04 1.48
C TYR A 93 19.65 2.40 0.10
N ASN A 94 20.28 3.34 -0.62
CA ASN A 94 19.83 3.72 -1.96
C ASN A 94 20.46 2.87 -3.08
N TRP A 95 21.17 1.79 -2.74
CA TRP A 95 21.73 0.84 -3.71
C TRP A 95 21.68 -0.58 -3.15
N PRO A 96 21.08 -1.56 -3.85
CA PRO A 96 20.94 -2.94 -3.35
C PRO A 96 22.22 -3.78 -3.46
N GLY A 97 23.39 -3.15 -3.59
CA GLY A 97 24.69 -3.82 -3.72
C GLY A 97 25.79 -3.08 -2.96
N THR A 98 27.04 -3.47 -3.19
CA THR A 98 28.18 -2.79 -2.59
C THR A 98 28.46 -1.46 -3.28
N ILE A 99 28.81 -0.46 -2.49
CA ILE A 99 29.27 0.84 -2.98
C ILE A 99 30.78 1.00 -2.82
N ARG A 100 31.37 1.94 -3.57
CA ARG A 100 32.82 2.17 -3.63
C ARG A 100 33.47 2.62 -2.31
N VAL A 101 32.74 3.36 -1.49
CA VAL A 101 33.22 3.95 -0.23
C VAL A 101 32.30 3.50 0.92
N PRO A 102 32.69 3.62 2.19
CA PRO A 102 31.82 3.26 3.30
C PRO A 102 30.50 4.04 3.27
N ALA A 103 29.39 3.43 3.68
CA ALA A 103 28.06 4.05 3.62
C ALA A 103 28.01 5.42 4.30
N VAL A 104 28.68 5.58 5.44
CA VAL A 104 28.77 6.85 6.18
C VAL A 104 29.38 7.98 5.33
N CYS A 105 30.44 7.70 4.57
CA CYS A 105 31.06 8.68 3.68
C CYS A 105 30.14 9.03 2.51
N GLN A 106 29.44 8.03 1.96
CA GLN A 106 28.49 8.25 0.87
C GLN A 106 27.27 9.05 1.33
N TYR A 107 26.78 8.81 2.54
CA TYR A 107 25.71 9.57 3.17
C TYR A 107 26.11 11.03 3.38
N ALA A 108 27.29 11.27 3.96
CA ALA A 108 27.82 12.62 4.12
C ALA A 108 27.96 13.33 2.76
N HIS A 109 28.44 12.64 1.73
CA HIS A 109 28.55 13.20 0.39
C HIS A 109 27.19 13.59 -0.21
N LYS A 110 26.15 12.75 -0.04
CA LYS A 110 24.80 13.06 -0.52
C LYS A 110 24.17 14.23 0.22
N LEU A 111 24.34 14.30 1.54
CA LEU A 111 23.88 15.43 2.35
C LEU A 111 24.58 16.72 1.94
N ALA A 112 25.91 16.72 1.86
CA ALA A 112 26.69 17.88 1.44
C ALA A 112 26.33 18.33 0.01
N PHE A 113 26.10 17.39 -0.90
CA PHE A 113 25.65 17.70 -2.26
C PHE A 113 24.28 18.37 -2.28
N LEU A 114 23.31 17.87 -1.52
CA LEU A 114 21.97 18.47 -1.42
C LEU A 114 22.03 19.89 -0.85
N VAL A 115 22.77 20.08 0.25
CA VAL A 115 22.93 21.39 0.88
C VAL A 115 23.61 22.38 -0.07
N GLY A 116 24.70 21.96 -0.72
CA GLY A 116 25.46 22.84 -1.60
C GLY A 116 24.81 23.16 -2.95
N GLN A 117 23.95 22.28 -3.47
CA GLN A 117 23.31 22.47 -4.79
C GLN A 117 21.89 23.01 -4.73
N SER A 118 21.15 22.75 -3.64
CA SER A 118 19.71 23.02 -3.61
C SER A 118 19.28 23.89 -2.44
N LEU A 119 19.74 23.61 -1.22
CA LEU A 119 19.25 24.33 -0.03
C LEU A 119 19.98 25.66 0.20
N HIS A 120 21.30 25.71 -0.05
CA HIS A 120 22.16 26.88 0.23
C HIS A 120 22.06 27.43 1.67
N GLN A 121 21.51 26.65 2.60
CA GLN A 121 21.44 26.93 4.03
C GLN A 121 21.57 25.64 4.84
N ASP A 122 21.78 25.79 6.15
CA ASP A 122 21.77 24.66 7.08
C ASP A 122 20.37 24.02 7.20
N PHE A 123 20.36 22.71 7.39
CA PHE A 123 19.15 21.93 7.61
C PHE A 123 18.70 22.00 9.07
N SER A 124 17.41 21.81 9.31
CA SER A 124 16.85 21.88 10.66
C SER A 124 17.34 20.74 11.57
N VAL A 125 17.60 21.05 12.84
CA VAL A 125 18.09 20.09 13.85
C VAL A 125 17.13 18.91 14.02
N ASN A 126 15.83 19.13 13.81
CA ASN A 126 14.79 18.10 13.89
C ASN A 126 14.95 16.98 12.82
N LEU A 127 15.69 17.24 11.75
CA LEU A 127 15.97 16.27 10.68
C LEU A 127 17.30 15.53 10.87
N ALA A 128 18.11 15.88 11.88
CA ALA A 128 19.46 15.31 12.07
C ALA A 128 19.46 13.77 12.22
N ASN A 129 18.40 13.20 12.81
CA ASN A 129 18.26 11.75 13.00
C ASN A 129 17.50 11.05 11.86
N LYS A 130 17.30 11.71 10.71
CA LYS A 130 16.56 11.17 9.56
C LYS A 130 17.40 11.23 8.28
N LEU A 131 17.27 10.21 7.41
CA LEU A 131 17.95 10.14 6.12
C LEU A 131 17.17 10.89 5.02
N PHE A 132 16.76 12.15 5.27
CA PHE A 132 15.88 12.92 4.38
C PHE A 132 16.52 13.27 3.03
N TYR A 133 17.84 13.33 2.98
CA TYR A 133 18.63 13.69 1.79
C TYR A 133 18.81 12.53 0.79
N LEU A 134 18.30 11.35 1.11
CA LEU A 134 18.26 10.23 0.17
C LEU A 134 17.06 10.39 -0.76
N ILE A 135 17.30 11.02 -1.91
CA ILE A 135 16.36 10.99 -3.02
C ILE A 135 16.45 9.60 -3.64
N ILE A 136 15.51 8.73 -3.26
CA ILE A 136 15.16 7.57 -4.08
C ILE A 136 14.58 8.18 -5.35
N ARG A 137 15.26 8.05 -6.48
CA ARG A 137 14.70 8.41 -7.78
C ARG A 137 13.54 7.43 -8.00
N TRP A 138 12.37 7.79 -7.50
CA TRP A 138 11.11 7.20 -7.89
C TRP A 138 10.97 7.48 -9.37
N THR A 139 11.27 6.48 -10.22
CA THR A 139 10.47 6.33 -11.43
C THR A 139 9.02 6.37 -10.97
N ILE A 140 8.30 7.38 -11.46
CA ILE A 140 6.91 7.69 -11.14
C ILE A 140 6.10 6.40 -11.33
N ASN A 141 5.85 5.71 -10.23
CA ASN A 141 4.83 4.70 -10.13
C ASN A 141 4.29 4.78 -8.72
N SER A 142 3.27 5.62 -8.59
CA SER A 142 2.41 5.78 -7.42
C SER A 142 2.34 4.54 -6.54
N GLN A 143 2.66 4.70 -5.24
CA GLN A 143 1.93 4.21 -4.07
C GLN A 143 2.84 4.18 -2.82
N LYS A 144 2.70 5.23 -2.00
CA LYS A 144 2.90 5.28 -0.53
C LYS A 144 4.25 4.81 0.06
N CYS A 145 5.01 5.79 0.56
CA CYS A 145 6.17 5.64 1.42
C CYS A 145 5.76 5.20 2.84
N SER A 146 6.21 4.03 3.27
CA SER A 146 6.28 3.66 4.69
C SER A 146 7.72 3.87 5.15
N PHE A 147 7.91 4.69 6.18
CA PHE A 147 9.19 4.83 6.89
C PHE A 147 9.69 3.44 7.34
N ILE A 148 10.85 3.03 6.84
CA ILE A 148 11.49 1.78 7.23
C ILE A 148 12.32 2.05 8.50
N THR A 149 11.81 1.62 9.64
CA THR A 149 12.62 1.42 10.86
C THR A 149 13.14 -0.03 10.82
N VAL A 150 14.41 -0.25 10.47
CA VAL A 150 15.00 -1.59 10.57
C VAL A 150 15.61 -1.77 11.96
N ARG A 151 14.95 -2.59 12.77
CA ARG A 151 15.59 -3.28 13.89
C ARG A 151 16.34 -4.49 13.35
N SER A 152 17.59 -4.63 13.81
CA SER A 152 18.53 -5.74 13.67
C SER A 152 17.95 -7.12 13.34
N CYS A 153 18.54 -7.80 12.36
CA CYS A 153 18.76 -9.26 12.40
C CYS A 153 19.88 -9.62 11.42
N LEU A 154 21.09 -9.80 11.96
CA LEU A 154 22.13 -10.65 11.40
C LEU A 154 21.63 -12.09 11.41
N GLY A 155 21.73 -12.80 10.28
CA GLY A 155 21.37 -14.22 10.21
C GLY A 155 21.66 -14.83 8.84
N SER A 156 22.74 -15.61 8.80
CA SER A 156 23.15 -16.62 7.80
C SER A 156 23.10 -16.25 6.31
N LEU A 157 24.29 -15.93 5.81
CA LEU A 157 24.70 -16.24 4.44
C LEU A 157 24.75 -17.77 4.28
N GLU A 158 23.99 -18.34 3.35
CA GLU A 158 24.42 -19.54 2.61
C GLU A 158 23.64 -19.73 1.30
N GLN A 159 24.43 -19.88 0.23
CA GLN A 159 24.18 -20.57 -1.05
C GLN A 159 22.89 -20.30 -1.83
N ILE A 160 23.01 -19.54 -2.94
CA ILE A 160 22.25 -19.83 -4.17
C ILE A 160 23.19 -19.68 -5.39
N ARG A 161 23.46 -20.83 -6.00
CA ARG A 161 24.11 -21.02 -7.31
C ARG A 161 23.07 -20.72 -8.39
N TRP A 162 23.36 -19.80 -9.31
CA TRP A 162 22.53 -19.62 -10.51
C TRP A 162 23.15 -20.38 -11.68
N GLN A 163 22.39 -21.29 -12.28
CA GLN A 163 22.64 -21.79 -13.62
C GLN A 163 22.01 -20.81 -14.61
N THR A 164 22.83 -20.21 -15.46
CA THR A 164 22.41 -19.35 -16.56
C THR A 164 22.04 -20.24 -17.74
N THR A 165 20.78 -20.19 -18.18
CA THR A 165 20.40 -20.65 -19.52
C THR A 165 20.41 -19.45 -20.43
N ASP A 166 21.33 -19.47 -21.40
CA ASP A 166 21.53 -18.41 -22.38
C ASP A 166 20.30 -18.24 -23.29
N VAL A 167 19.71 -17.05 -23.26
CA VAL A 167 18.76 -16.59 -24.28
C VAL A 167 19.48 -15.53 -25.10
N PRO A 168 19.62 -15.69 -26.43
CA PRO A 168 20.29 -14.71 -27.26
C PRO A 168 19.48 -13.40 -27.34
N PRO A 169 20.14 -12.23 -27.35
CA PRO A 169 19.46 -10.94 -27.38
C PRO A 169 18.83 -10.70 -28.76
N LYS A 170 17.56 -10.28 -28.78
CA LYS A 170 16.92 -9.71 -29.97
C LYS A 170 17.47 -8.30 -30.20
N GLU A 171 17.91 -8.03 -31.43
CA GLU A 171 18.29 -6.71 -31.91
C GLU A 171 17.05 -5.80 -31.95
N GLU A 172 17.10 -4.68 -31.22
CA GLU A 172 16.13 -3.59 -31.35
C GLU A 172 16.64 -2.56 -32.38
N PRO A 173 15.77 -2.00 -33.24
CA PRO A 173 16.18 -1.02 -34.23
C PRO A 173 16.61 0.30 -33.55
N SER A 174 17.76 0.80 -33.99
CA SER A 174 18.32 2.11 -33.64
C SER A 174 17.36 3.24 -33.99
N VAL A 175 16.80 3.89 -32.96
CA VAL A 175 16.07 5.15 -33.13
C VAL A 175 17.06 6.29 -32.89
N ASP A 176 17.30 7.10 -33.92
CA ASP A 176 18.06 8.36 -33.81
C ASP A 176 17.32 9.32 -32.85
N VAL A 177 17.83 9.43 -31.63
CA VAL A 177 17.36 10.43 -30.67
C VAL A 177 17.96 11.78 -31.04
N SER A 178 17.27 12.51 -31.92
CA SER A 178 17.48 13.95 -32.07
C SER A 178 17.13 14.63 -30.74
N THR A 179 18.16 14.96 -29.96
CA THR A 179 18.04 15.74 -28.73
C THR A 179 17.75 17.20 -29.07
N LYS A 180 16.49 17.50 -29.44
CA LYS A 180 15.97 18.86 -29.32
C LYS A 180 15.71 19.12 -27.83
N VAL A 181 16.75 19.52 -27.11
CA VAL A 181 16.59 20.11 -25.77
C VAL A 181 15.93 21.48 -25.96
N THR A 182 14.63 21.54 -25.75
CA THR A 182 13.91 22.81 -25.62
C THR A 182 14.51 23.55 -24.41
N PRO A 183 14.96 24.81 -24.54
CA PRO A 183 15.51 25.53 -23.40
C PRO A 183 14.42 25.68 -22.33
N MET A 184 14.70 25.21 -21.11
CA MET A 184 13.82 25.43 -19.95
C MET A 184 13.71 26.95 -19.73
N LYS A 185 12.59 27.54 -20.10
CA LYS A 185 12.21 28.87 -19.58
C LYS A 185 12.21 28.76 -18.06
N LYS A 186 12.90 29.67 -17.36
CA LYS A 186 12.82 29.84 -15.91
C LYS A 186 11.34 30.06 -15.53
N SER A 187 10.65 29.02 -15.08
CA SER A 187 9.31 29.15 -14.54
C SER A 187 9.40 29.53 -13.06
N ASN A 188 9.16 30.82 -12.81
CA ASN A 188 9.07 31.43 -11.49
C ASN A 188 7.92 30.81 -10.67
N LEU A 189 7.99 30.97 -9.34
CA LEU A 189 6.93 30.66 -8.38
C LEU A 189 5.56 31.26 -8.76
N MET A 190 5.57 32.26 -9.66
CA MET A 190 4.39 32.91 -10.21
C MET A 190 3.44 31.97 -10.97
N GLU A 191 3.86 30.79 -11.42
CA GLU A 191 2.93 29.84 -12.07
C GLU A 191 1.86 29.26 -11.12
N PHE A 192 2.11 29.30 -9.81
CA PHE A 192 1.17 28.88 -8.76
C PHE A 192 0.08 29.91 -8.46
N PHE A 193 0.20 31.12 -8.98
CA PHE A 193 -0.80 32.18 -8.81
C PHE A 193 -1.52 32.43 -10.13
N ASP A 194 -2.77 32.90 -10.05
CA ASP A 194 -3.48 33.36 -11.24
C ASP A 194 -2.83 34.64 -11.79
N THR A 195 -3.17 35.00 -13.02
CA THR A 195 -2.66 36.23 -13.63
C THR A 195 -3.00 37.43 -12.73
N THR A 196 -2.09 38.40 -12.68
CA THR A 196 -2.21 39.59 -11.83
C THR A 196 -3.55 40.32 -11.98
N ASP A 197 -4.12 40.23 -13.19
CA ASP A 197 -5.37 40.87 -13.56
C ASP A 197 -6.61 40.15 -12.98
N ASN A 198 -6.51 38.85 -12.69
CA ASN A 198 -7.62 38.01 -12.22
C ASN A 198 -7.71 37.92 -10.68
N LEU A 199 -6.75 38.49 -9.95
CA LEU A 199 -6.65 38.34 -8.48
C LEU A 199 -7.78 39.04 -7.71
N HIS A 200 -8.43 40.03 -8.30
CA HIS A 200 -9.46 40.86 -7.62
C HIS A 200 -10.85 40.71 -8.25
N GLU A 201 -11.03 39.81 -9.23
CA GLU A 201 -12.32 39.61 -9.87
C GLU A 201 -13.16 38.58 -9.11
N SER A 202 -14.39 38.97 -8.75
CA SER A 202 -15.34 38.08 -8.08
C SER A 202 -15.90 36.97 -8.97
N LYS A 203 -15.75 37.09 -10.30
CA LYS A 203 -16.24 36.10 -11.26
C LYS A 203 -15.30 35.98 -12.45
N ILE A 204 -14.49 34.92 -12.45
CA ILE A 204 -13.54 34.63 -13.52
C ILE A 204 -14.23 33.83 -14.63
N ILE A 205 -14.12 34.31 -15.88
CA ILE A 205 -14.61 33.60 -17.07
C ILE A 205 -13.72 32.37 -17.29
N HIS A 206 -14.34 31.19 -17.36
CA HIS A 206 -13.63 29.94 -17.58
C HIS A 206 -14.40 29.04 -18.56
N GLY A 207 -13.66 28.17 -19.24
CA GLY A 207 -14.20 27.28 -20.26
C GLY A 207 -14.94 26.06 -19.69
N ARG A 208 -15.45 25.24 -20.61
CA ARG A 208 -15.97 23.90 -20.31
C ARG A 208 -14.85 22.90 -20.02
N TRP A 209 -15.18 21.77 -19.39
CA TRP A 209 -14.27 20.65 -19.23
C TRP A 209 -14.06 19.89 -20.55
N TRP A 210 -13.02 19.06 -20.60
CA TRP A 210 -12.71 18.20 -21.75
C TRP A 210 -13.61 16.96 -21.76
N TYR A 211 -14.28 16.72 -22.89
CA TYR A 211 -15.11 15.52 -23.09
C TYR A 211 -14.26 14.32 -23.52
N VAL A 212 -14.71 13.13 -23.15
CA VAL A 212 -14.04 11.86 -23.48
C VAL A 212 -13.84 11.71 -25.00
N ASP A 213 -14.84 12.06 -25.80
CA ASP A 213 -14.79 11.91 -27.27
C ASP A 213 -13.73 12.81 -27.92
N GLU A 214 -13.51 14.01 -27.38
CA GLU A 214 -12.49 14.93 -27.89
C GLU A 214 -11.08 14.45 -27.53
N LEU A 215 -10.94 13.86 -26.35
CA LEU A 215 -9.68 13.30 -25.86
C LEU A 215 -9.29 12.03 -26.63
N ARG A 216 -10.28 11.24 -27.08
CA ARG A 216 -10.04 10.06 -27.95
C ARG A 216 -9.40 10.42 -29.28
N LEU A 217 -9.62 11.63 -29.79
CA LEU A 217 -9.02 12.11 -31.05
C LEU A 217 -7.58 12.62 -30.88
N LYS A 218 -7.09 12.78 -29.64
CA LYS A 218 -5.74 13.32 -29.36
C LYS A 218 -4.68 12.22 -29.26
N SER A 219 -3.44 12.56 -29.65
CA SER A 219 -2.29 11.67 -29.49
C SER A 219 -1.92 11.46 -28.01
N ASN A 220 -1.22 10.38 -27.66
CA ASN A 220 -0.77 10.14 -26.29
C ASN A 220 0.22 11.23 -25.82
N GLU A 221 1.04 11.78 -26.72
CA GLU A 221 1.94 12.90 -26.40
C GLU A 221 1.16 14.16 -26.04
N ASP A 222 0.09 14.46 -26.77
CA ASP A 222 -0.73 15.64 -26.51
C ASP A 222 -1.57 15.48 -25.25
N LEU A 223 -2.08 14.26 -24.98
CA LEU A 223 -2.73 13.95 -23.70
C LEU A 223 -1.75 14.10 -22.53
N HIS A 224 -0.50 13.67 -22.68
CA HIS A 224 0.53 13.84 -21.66
C HIS A 224 0.85 15.34 -21.43
N LYS A 225 0.99 16.14 -22.50
CA LYS A 225 1.16 17.60 -22.36
C LYS A 225 -0.05 18.26 -21.69
N LEU A 226 -1.26 17.89 -22.12
CA LEU A 226 -2.51 18.41 -21.58
C LEU A 226 -2.67 18.07 -20.09
N TRP A 227 -2.28 16.86 -19.67
CA TRP A 227 -2.27 16.47 -18.26
C TRP A 227 -1.45 17.44 -17.40
N TYR A 228 -0.25 17.84 -17.84
CA TYR A 228 0.56 18.79 -17.09
C TYR A 228 0.00 20.21 -17.11
N VAL A 229 -0.66 20.63 -18.20
CA VAL A 229 -1.36 21.92 -18.24
C VAL A 229 -2.48 21.94 -17.18
N LEU A 230 -3.31 20.90 -17.15
CA LEU A 230 -4.38 20.77 -16.15
C LEU A 230 -3.84 20.59 -14.73
N LEU A 231 -2.73 19.88 -14.55
CA LEU A 231 -2.09 19.72 -13.25
C LEU A 231 -1.58 21.06 -12.69
N LYS A 232 -1.01 21.92 -13.55
CA LYS A 232 -0.59 23.26 -13.13
C LYS A 232 -1.78 24.13 -12.74
N GLU A 233 -2.85 24.08 -13.54
CA GLU A 233 -4.10 24.77 -13.22
C GLU A 233 -4.69 24.28 -11.89
N ARG A 234 -4.77 22.97 -11.68
CA ARG A 234 -5.25 22.38 -10.43
C ARG A 234 -4.43 22.85 -9.23
N ASN A 235 -3.10 22.82 -9.35
CA ASN A 235 -2.22 23.26 -8.26
C ASN A 235 -2.40 24.74 -7.94
N ARG A 236 -2.57 25.59 -8.97
CA ARG A 236 -2.87 27.02 -8.80
C ARG A 236 -4.21 27.25 -8.11
N LEU A 237 -5.25 26.53 -8.51
CA LEU A 237 -6.57 26.67 -7.91
C LEU A 237 -6.58 26.21 -6.44
N LEU A 238 -5.86 25.13 -6.12
CA LEU A 238 -5.72 24.64 -4.74
C LEU A 238 -4.95 25.62 -3.85
N THR A 239 -3.89 26.26 -4.36
CA THR A 239 -3.18 27.31 -3.60
C THR A 239 -4.07 28.52 -3.37
N MET A 240 -4.90 28.89 -4.36
CA MET A 240 -5.85 29.98 -4.22
C MET A 240 -6.97 29.62 -3.24
N GLU A 241 -7.56 28.43 -3.32
CA GLU A 241 -8.61 27.97 -2.39
C GLU A 241 -8.13 28.03 -0.93
N GLU A 242 -6.90 27.58 -0.66
CA GLU A 242 -6.32 27.63 0.68
C GLU A 242 -6.08 29.07 1.16
N GLU A 243 -5.64 29.98 0.28
CA GLU A 243 -5.47 31.40 0.62
C GLU A 243 -6.82 32.07 0.94
N TYR A 244 -7.85 31.86 0.11
CA TYR A 244 -9.19 32.39 0.40
C TYR A 244 -9.76 31.83 1.69
N ARG A 245 -9.51 30.55 1.98
CA ARG A 245 -9.88 29.93 3.25
C ARG A 245 -9.15 30.57 4.43
N TYR A 246 -7.88 30.93 4.27
CA TYR A 246 -7.08 31.61 5.28
C TYR A 246 -7.53 33.05 5.51
N GLN A 247 -7.84 33.79 4.43
CA GLN A 247 -8.38 35.16 4.50
C GLN A 247 -9.86 35.22 4.90
N HIS A 248 -10.53 34.07 5.04
CA HIS A 248 -11.97 33.96 5.32
C HIS A 248 -12.86 34.62 4.25
N GLU A 249 -12.44 34.57 2.99
CA GLU A 249 -13.17 35.07 1.83
C GLU A 249 -13.81 33.94 1.01
N LEU A 250 -14.85 34.26 0.25
CA LEU A 250 -15.50 33.30 -0.65
C LEU A 250 -14.68 33.13 -1.92
N PHE A 251 -14.45 31.88 -2.31
CA PHE A 251 -13.71 31.55 -3.52
C PHE A 251 -14.49 32.02 -4.78
N PRO A 252 -13.88 32.81 -5.69
CA PRO A 252 -14.58 33.46 -6.81
C PRO A 252 -15.31 32.52 -7.78
N SER A 253 -14.80 31.30 -8.00
CA SER A 253 -15.42 30.35 -8.95
C SER A 253 -15.01 28.89 -8.67
N PRO A 254 -15.64 28.20 -7.70
CA PRO A 254 -15.24 26.84 -7.28
C PRO A 254 -15.43 25.80 -8.39
N GLU A 255 -16.36 26.05 -9.32
CA GLU A 255 -16.61 25.20 -10.48
C GLU A 255 -15.37 24.95 -11.34
N ARG A 256 -14.38 25.86 -11.34
CA ARG A 256 -13.12 25.65 -12.07
C ARG A 256 -12.40 24.39 -11.59
N ILE A 257 -12.42 24.13 -10.28
CA ILE A 257 -11.78 22.97 -9.67
C ILE A 257 -12.46 21.71 -10.18
N ASP A 258 -13.80 21.64 -10.07
CA ASP A 258 -14.59 20.49 -10.53
C ASP A 258 -14.36 20.21 -12.03
N LYS A 259 -14.35 21.26 -12.86
CA LYS A 259 -14.13 21.14 -14.32
C LYS A 259 -12.73 20.61 -14.65
N VAL A 260 -11.71 21.03 -13.91
CA VAL A 260 -10.34 20.54 -14.09
C VAL A 260 -10.23 19.09 -13.62
N GLU A 261 -10.81 18.74 -12.46
CA GLU A 261 -10.80 17.37 -11.94
C GLU A 261 -11.54 16.39 -12.85
N GLU A 262 -12.69 16.79 -13.41
CA GLU A 262 -13.44 15.99 -14.37
C GLU A 262 -12.62 15.78 -15.65
N SER A 263 -11.98 16.84 -16.17
CA SER A 263 -11.10 16.75 -17.33
C SER A 263 -9.93 15.77 -17.09
N MET A 264 -9.32 15.82 -15.91
CA MET A 264 -8.23 14.89 -15.54
C MET A 264 -8.74 13.46 -15.42
N ARG A 265 -9.94 13.23 -14.86
CA ARG A 265 -10.56 11.91 -14.76
C ARG A 265 -10.87 11.33 -16.15
N ASN A 266 -11.37 12.16 -17.06
CA ASN A 266 -11.65 11.77 -18.44
C ASN A 266 -10.37 11.38 -19.19
N ILE A 267 -9.27 12.14 -19.04
CA ILE A 267 -7.97 11.78 -19.62
C ILE A 267 -7.52 10.41 -19.10
N MET A 268 -7.59 10.18 -17.78
CA MET A 268 -7.22 8.90 -17.18
C MET A 268 -8.08 7.75 -17.71
N SER A 269 -9.38 7.98 -17.91
CA SER A 269 -10.29 6.99 -18.48
C SER A 269 -9.92 6.64 -19.93
N VAL A 270 -9.60 7.62 -20.77
CA VAL A 270 -9.21 7.39 -22.17
C VAL A 270 -7.87 6.65 -22.26
N ILE A 271 -6.90 7.01 -21.42
CA ILE A 271 -5.60 6.30 -21.38
C ILE A 271 -5.81 4.85 -20.95
N ARG A 272 -6.60 4.63 -19.89
CA ARG A 272 -6.94 3.29 -19.40
C ARG A 272 -7.66 2.46 -20.47
N GLU A 273 -8.62 3.05 -21.19
CA GLU A 273 -9.32 2.40 -22.30
C GLU A 273 -8.34 1.94 -23.39
N ARG A 274 -7.40 2.81 -23.79
CA ARG A 274 -6.35 2.51 -24.77
C ARG A 274 -5.41 1.39 -24.30
N ASP A 275 -4.93 1.47 -23.06
CA ASP A 275 -4.02 0.48 -22.49
C ASP A 275 -4.70 -0.90 -22.37
N ILE A 276 -5.97 -0.93 -21.97
CA ILE A 276 -6.74 -2.18 -21.92
C ILE A 276 -6.89 -2.78 -23.33
N ALA A 277 -7.25 -1.97 -24.33
CA ALA A 277 -7.39 -2.45 -25.71
C ALA A 277 -6.07 -3.00 -26.27
N TYR A 278 -4.97 -2.29 -26.04
CA TYR A 278 -3.63 -2.72 -26.44
C TYR A 278 -3.24 -4.05 -25.79
N ASN A 279 -3.36 -4.15 -24.46
CA ASN A 279 -3.02 -5.38 -23.74
C ASN A 279 -3.91 -6.57 -24.13
N LEU A 280 -5.18 -6.34 -24.43
CA LEU A 280 -6.09 -7.37 -24.92
C LEU A 280 -5.66 -7.92 -26.29
N LEU A 281 -5.18 -7.06 -27.18
CA LEU A 281 -4.67 -7.48 -28.49
C LEU A 281 -3.36 -8.26 -28.38
N GLU A 282 -2.42 -7.81 -27.53
CA GLU A 282 -1.11 -8.46 -27.41
C GLU A 282 -1.13 -9.74 -26.57
N THR A 283 -1.83 -9.72 -25.43
CA THR A 283 -1.74 -10.77 -24.40
C THR A 283 -3.05 -11.52 -24.16
N GLY A 284 -4.16 -11.05 -24.74
CA GLY A 284 -5.51 -11.57 -24.46
C GLY A 284 -6.02 -11.23 -23.05
N LYS A 285 -5.32 -10.36 -22.31
CA LYS A 285 -5.67 -9.93 -20.94
C LYS A 285 -5.70 -8.42 -20.87
N THR A 286 -6.45 -7.86 -19.93
CA THR A 286 -6.63 -6.41 -19.77
C THR A 286 -5.38 -5.65 -19.31
N GLY A 287 -4.27 -6.32 -18.98
CA GLY A 287 -3.04 -5.71 -18.44
C GLY A 287 -3.14 -5.24 -16.99
N GLU A 288 -4.34 -4.92 -16.51
CA GLU A 288 -4.57 -4.55 -15.12
C GLU A 288 -4.48 -5.73 -14.15
N GLN A 289 -3.97 -5.48 -12.95
CA GLN A 289 -3.96 -6.47 -11.88
C GLN A 289 -5.38 -6.72 -11.40
N THR A 290 -5.96 -7.85 -11.80
CA THR A 290 -7.29 -8.24 -11.35
C THR A 290 -7.25 -8.77 -9.91
N PRO A 291 -8.17 -8.33 -9.04
CA PRO A 291 -8.28 -8.86 -7.69
C PRO A 291 -8.66 -10.34 -7.74
N GLN A 292 -7.95 -11.17 -6.97
CA GLN A 292 -8.19 -12.59 -6.87
C GLN A 292 -9.09 -12.88 -5.67
N ILE A 293 -10.11 -13.71 -5.84
CA ILE A 293 -10.94 -14.17 -4.71
C ILE A 293 -10.11 -15.15 -3.88
N ARG A 294 -9.99 -14.89 -2.58
CA ARG A 294 -9.29 -15.76 -1.64
C ARG A 294 -10.02 -15.89 -0.32
N ASP A 295 -9.91 -17.08 0.26
CA ASP A 295 -10.29 -17.31 1.65
C ASP A 295 -9.34 -16.58 2.60
N THR A 296 -9.92 -15.85 3.53
CA THR A 296 -9.21 -15.29 4.68
C THR A 296 -8.94 -16.36 5.74
N SER A 297 -8.13 -16.03 6.74
CA SER A 297 -7.91 -16.87 7.93
C SER A 297 -9.20 -17.24 8.69
N PHE A 298 -10.27 -16.45 8.52
CA PHE A 298 -11.61 -16.71 9.08
C PHE A 298 -12.54 -17.45 8.12
N GLY A 299 -12.02 -17.84 6.95
CA GLY A 299 -12.75 -18.53 5.88
C GLY A 299 -13.84 -17.68 5.20
N LEU A 300 -13.77 -16.36 5.32
CA LEU A 300 -14.55 -15.44 4.51
C LEU A 300 -13.85 -15.21 3.17
N LEU A 301 -14.60 -15.25 2.08
CA LEU A 301 -14.11 -14.89 0.76
C LEU A 301 -13.87 -13.38 0.70
N ARG A 302 -12.65 -12.97 0.34
CA ARG A 302 -12.31 -11.56 0.09
C ARG A 302 -11.53 -11.42 -1.20
N TYR A 303 -11.70 -10.27 -1.84
CA TYR A 303 -10.86 -9.84 -2.94
C TYR A 303 -9.46 -9.50 -2.42
N TYR A 304 -8.48 -10.27 -2.86
CA TYR A 304 -7.06 -10.02 -2.63
C TYR A 304 -6.47 -9.39 -3.88
N GLN A 305 -5.99 -8.15 -3.75
CA GLN A 305 -5.18 -7.51 -4.79
C GLN A 305 -3.73 -8.01 -4.67
N PRO A 306 -3.20 -8.69 -5.70
CA PRO A 306 -1.78 -9.03 -5.74
C PRO A 306 -0.92 -7.78 -5.56
N LYS A 307 0.23 -7.94 -4.89
CA LYS A 307 1.21 -6.88 -4.72
C LYS A 307 2.57 -7.42 -5.08
N GLU A 308 3.37 -6.58 -5.71
CA GLU A 308 4.77 -6.89 -6.00
C GLU A 308 5.54 -7.07 -4.68
N ARG A 309 6.33 -8.14 -4.62
CA ARG A 309 7.11 -8.53 -3.44
C ARG A 309 8.42 -9.12 -3.88
N ILE A 310 9.47 -8.83 -3.12
CA ILE A 310 10.82 -9.38 -3.35
C ILE A 310 10.85 -10.88 -3.04
N LEU A 311 10.14 -11.30 -1.98
CA LEU A 311 10.08 -12.71 -1.59
C LEU A 311 8.86 -13.40 -2.20
N PRO A 312 9.01 -14.65 -2.68
CA PRO A 312 7.90 -15.49 -3.07
C PRO A 312 6.83 -15.60 -1.97
N PHE A 313 5.57 -15.73 -2.36
CA PHE A 313 4.42 -15.69 -1.44
C PHE A 313 4.50 -16.73 -0.30
N TYR A 314 5.09 -17.90 -0.57
CA TYR A 314 5.24 -18.98 0.41
C TYR A 314 6.31 -18.71 1.48
N LYS A 315 7.31 -17.85 1.19
CA LYS A 315 8.33 -17.43 2.17
C LYS A 315 7.93 -16.18 2.97
N ASN A 316 6.92 -15.46 2.51
CA ASN A 316 6.49 -14.23 3.17
C ASN A 316 5.60 -14.52 4.40
N ARG A 317 6.16 -14.33 5.61
CA ARG A 317 5.47 -14.56 6.87
C ARG A 317 4.16 -13.78 7.02
N TYR A 318 4.13 -12.51 6.59
CA TYR A 318 2.93 -11.68 6.66
C TYR A 318 1.83 -12.17 5.70
N TYR A 319 2.23 -12.56 4.48
CA TYR A 319 1.31 -13.16 3.52
C TYR A 319 0.73 -14.48 4.04
N GLN A 320 1.58 -15.37 4.58
CA GLN A 320 1.13 -16.64 5.15
C GLN A 320 0.25 -16.47 6.38
N LEU A 321 0.42 -15.40 7.16
CA LEU A 321 -0.44 -15.09 8.29
C LEU A 321 -1.88 -14.79 7.86
N LEU A 322 -2.04 -13.93 6.84
CA LEU A 322 -3.34 -13.41 6.41
C LEU A 322 -4.04 -14.27 5.36
N TRP A 323 -3.27 -14.83 4.44
CA TRP A 323 -3.73 -15.47 3.21
C TRP A 323 -3.16 -16.88 3.02
N GLY A 324 -2.44 -17.41 4.01
CA GLY A 324 -1.92 -18.77 3.98
C GLY A 324 -3.05 -19.80 4.02
N LYS A 325 -2.89 -20.90 3.26
CA LYS A 325 -3.87 -21.99 3.24
C LYS A 325 -3.88 -22.67 4.62
N ARG A 326 -4.94 -22.45 5.41
CA ARG A 326 -5.17 -23.13 6.68
C ARG A 326 -6.36 -24.07 6.54
N LYS A 327 -6.29 -25.24 7.17
CA LYS A 327 -7.47 -26.11 7.28
C LYS A 327 -8.53 -25.36 8.10
N PRO A 328 -9.78 -25.26 7.62
CA PRO A 328 -10.83 -24.58 8.36
C PRO A 328 -11.01 -25.28 9.72
N SER A 329 -10.84 -24.52 10.80
CA SER A 329 -11.16 -25.01 12.14
C SER A 329 -12.68 -25.24 12.25
N PRO A 330 -13.16 -26.24 13.01
CA PRO A 330 -14.59 -26.41 13.28
C PRO A 330 -15.28 -25.12 13.76
N TRP A 331 -14.57 -24.29 14.54
CA TRP A 331 -15.04 -22.98 15.00
C TRP A 331 -15.28 -21.98 13.85
N THR A 332 -14.51 -22.10 12.78
CA THR A 332 -14.67 -21.29 11.55
C THR A 332 -16.04 -21.51 10.93
N ASN A 333 -16.55 -22.75 10.91
CA ASN A 333 -17.85 -23.05 10.31
C ASN A 333 -19.01 -22.47 11.14
N ILE A 334 -18.89 -22.50 12.46
CA ILE A 334 -19.86 -21.86 13.38
C ILE A 334 -19.85 -20.34 13.17
N PHE A 335 -18.65 -19.74 13.07
CA PHE A 335 -18.50 -18.32 12.79
C PHE A 335 -19.09 -17.95 11.43
N LYS A 336 -18.74 -18.66 10.35
CA LYS A 336 -19.29 -18.44 9.00
C LYS A 336 -20.81 -18.48 9.01
N ARG A 337 -21.40 -19.49 9.67
CA ARG A 337 -22.85 -19.62 9.79
C ARG A 337 -23.47 -18.40 10.47
N ARG A 338 -22.96 -18.01 11.65
CA ARG A 338 -23.45 -16.83 12.38
C ARG A 338 -23.25 -15.53 11.61
N TYR A 339 -22.15 -15.43 10.87
CA TYR A 339 -21.86 -14.29 10.02
C TYR A 339 -22.86 -14.18 8.87
N ASN A 340 -23.20 -15.30 8.21
CA ASN A 340 -24.21 -15.33 7.16
C ASN A 340 -25.60 -15.00 7.73
N GLU A 341 -25.99 -15.60 8.85
CA GLU A 341 -27.25 -15.27 9.56
C GLU A 341 -27.30 -13.76 9.90
N PHE A 342 -26.18 -13.15 10.27
CA PHE A 342 -26.09 -11.70 10.51
C PHE A 342 -26.26 -10.87 9.23
N GLN A 343 -25.59 -11.24 8.12
CA GLN A 343 -25.72 -10.55 6.84
C GLN A 343 -27.16 -10.61 6.32
N GLU A 344 -27.77 -11.79 6.29
CA GLU A 344 -29.17 -12.00 5.91
C GLU A 344 -30.12 -11.13 6.77
N HIS A 345 -29.84 -11.03 8.07
CA HIS A 345 -30.63 -10.20 8.96
C HIS A 345 -30.46 -8.69 8.70
N GLN A 346 -29.26 -8.22 8.29
CA GLN A 346 -29.06 -6.83 7.88
C GLN A 346 -29.81 -6.51 6.58
N GLU A 347 -29.69 -7.36 5.57
CA GLU A 347 -30.41 -7.24 4.30
C GLU A 347 -31.93 -7.24 4.53
N TYR A 348 -32.42 -8.12 5.41
CA TYR A 348 -33.82 -8.14 5.82
C TYR A 348 -34.26 -6.83 6.50
N ARG A 349 -33.40 -6.24 7.34
CA ARG A 349 -33.69 -4.93 7.98
C ARG A 349 -33.72 -3.80 6.98
N GLU A 350 -32.79 -3.76 6.03
CA GLU A 350 -32.75 -2.73 4.97
C GLU A 350 -33.95 -2.84 4.05
N THR A 351 -34.26 -4.04 3.55
CA THR A 351 -35.45 -4.27 2.71
C THR A 351 -36.73 -3.87 3.44
N ASN A 352 -36.85 -4.19 4.74
CA ASN A 352 -37.99 -3.74 5.53
C ASN A 352 -38.02 -2.23 5.80
N ARG A 353 -36.87 -1.57 5.97
CA ARG A 353 -36.81 -0.10 6.07
C ARG A 353 -37.28 0.53 4.77
N ILE A 354 -36.79 0.06 3.63
CA ILE A 354 -37.21 0.51 2.31
C ILE A 354 -38.71 0.29 2.13
N ARG A 355 -39.22 -0.92 2.42
CA ARG A 355 -40.67 -1.23 2.37
C ARG A 355 -41.50 -0.27 3.22
N LYS A 356 -41.05 0.06 4.44
CA LYS A 356 -41.75 1.01 5.32
C LYS A 356 -41.71 2.44 4.78
N ILE A 357 -40.59 2.87 4.19
CA ILE A 357 -40.46 4.19 3.56
C ILE A 357 -41.40 4.28 2.35
N VAL A 358 -41.37 3.27 1.48
CA VAL A 358 -42.24 3.17 0.31
C VAL A 358 -43.71 3.20 0.75
N ALA A 359 -44.12 2.37 1.71
CA ALA A 359 -45.50 2.39 2.24
C ALA A 359 -45.94 3.78 2.75
N LYS A 360 -45.06 4.53 3.42
CA LYS A 360 -45.34 5.91 3.84
C LYS A 360 -45.45 6.89 2.67
N VAL A 361 -44.62 6.75 1.65
CA VAL A 361 -44.67 7.58 0.44
C VAL A 361 -45.97 7.33 -0.32
N LEU A 362 -46.40 6.07 -0.45
CA LEU A 362 -47.64 5.67 -1.12
C LEU A 362 -48.90 6.06 -0.35
N GLN A 363 -48.81 6.12 0.98
CA GLN A 363 -49.84 6.71 1.82
C GLN A 363 -49.96 8.23 1.57
N LYS A 364 -48.84 8.92 1.35
CA LYS A 364 -48.79 10.37 1.11
C LYS A 364 -49.19 10.75 -0.33
N TYR A 365 -48.88 9.89 -1.31
CA TYR A 365 -49.17 10.12 -2.72
C TYR A 365 -49.90 8.91 -3.33
N PRO A 366 -51.24 8.83 -3.19
CA PRO A 366 -52.02 7.67 -3.60
C PRO A 366 -52.11 7.43 -5.10
N HIS A 367 -51.85 8.45 -5.93
CA HIS A 367 -51.92 8.35 -7.39
C HIS A 367 -50.76 7.55 -8.02
N LEU A 368 -49.68 7.29 -7.26
CA LEU A 368 -48.58 6.44 -7.71
C LEU A 368 -48.89 4.93 -7.58
N ARG A 369 -50.05 4.55 -7.04
CA ARG A 369 -50.41 3.13 -6.82
C ARG A 369 -50.50 2.30 -8.10
N ASP A 370 -50.95 2.91 -9.19
CA ASP A 370 -51.10 2.21 -10.49
C ASP A 370 -49.73 1.98 -11.17
N GLU A 371 -48.70 2.74 -10.78
CA GLU A 371 -47.31 2.55 -11.23
C GLU A 371 -46.56 1.49 -10.40
N GLU A 372 -47.06 1.15 -9.20
CA GLU A 372 -46.43 0.18 -8.29
C GLU A 372 -46.37 -1.23 -8.85
N GLU A 373 -47.42 -1.73 -9.50
CA GLU A 373 -47.42 -3.09 -10.05
C GLU A 373 -46.35 -3.26 -11.13
N ARG A 374 -46.16 -2.25 -11.98
CA ARG A 374 -45.08 -2.24 -12.98
C ARG A 374 -43.69 -2.23 -12.35
N VAL A 375 -43.46 -1.39 -11.34
CA VAL A 375 -42.16 -1.29 -10.66
C VAL A 375 -41.87 -2.55 -9.84
N LEU A 376 -42.87 -3.13 -9.16
CA LEU A 376 -42.75 -4.38 -8.41
C LEU A 376 -42.54 -5.59 -9.33
N GLU A 377 -43.19 -5.65 -10.48
CA GLU A 377 -42.94 -6.67 -11.50
C GLU A 377 -41.55 -6.54 -12.12
N GLU A 378 -41.10 -5.32 -12.42
CA GLU A 378 -39.74 -5.06 -12.91
C GLU A 378 -38.68 -5.42 -11.85
N TYR A 379 -38.96 -5.12 -10.58
CA TYR A 379 -38.10 -5.48 -9.45
C TYR A 379 -38.07 -7.01 -9.22
N LYS A 380 -39.22 -7.70 -9.37
CA LYS A 380 -39.34 -9.17 -9.32
C LYS A 380 -38.66 -9.87 -10.51
N LYS A 381 -38.66 -9.25 -11.70
CA LYS A 381 -37.92 -9.75 -12.88
C LYS A 381 -36.42 -9.57 -12.75
N ARG A 382 -35.97 -8.46 -12.12
CA ARG A 382 -34.55 -8.14 -11.97
C ARG A 382 -33.85 -8.98 -10.91
N TYR A 383 -34.58 -9.49 -9.93
CA TYR A 383 -34.06 -10.37 -8.88
C TYR A 383 -34.81 -11.71 -8.90
N ASP A 384 -34.14 -12.74 -9.41
CA ASP A 384 -34.68 -14.09 -9.61
C ASP A 384 -35.11 -14.74 -8.26
N PHE A 385 -36.38 -14.55 -7.88
CA PHE A 385 -36.91 -14.98 -6.58
C PHE A 385 -37.19 -16.49 -6.46
N GLU A 386 -37.02 -17.28 -7.54
CA GLU A 386 -37.25 -18.73 -7.52
C GLU A 386 -36.24 -19.51 -6.65
N HIS A 387 -35.12 -18.91 -6.26
CA HIS A 387 -34.09 -19.56 -5.42
C HIS A 387 -34.22 -19.33 -3.90
N TYR A 388 -35.29 -18.69 -3.42
CA TYR A 388 -35.56 -18.60 -1.97
C TYR A 388 -36.17 -19.91 -1.43
N HIS A 389 -35.34 -20.95 -1.36
CA HIS A 389 -35.67 -22.15 -0.61
C HIS A 389 -35.57 -21.84 0.88
N ILE A 390 -36.70 -21.60 1.55
CA ILE A 390 -36.79 -21.59 3.02
C ILE A 390 -36.22 -22.94 3.50
N PRO A 391 -35.09 -22.99 4.24
CA PRO A 391 -34.58 -24.26 4.71
C PRO A 391 -35.59 -24.87 5.69
N ARG A 392 -36.30 -25.93 5.26
CA ARG A 392 -37.20 -26.76 6.09
C ARG A 392 -36.54 -27.31 7.37
N ARG A 393 -35.23 -27.13 7.56
CA ARG A 393 -34.46 -27.57 8.75
C ARG A 393 -34.62 -26.69 10.00
N LEU A 394 -35.37 -25.58 9.94
CA LEU A 394 -35.75 -24.84 11.16
C LEU A 394 -36.96 -25.45 11.90
N ALA A 395 -37.66 -26.42 11.31
CA ALA A 395 -38.82 -27.09 11.92
C ALA A 395 -38.46 -28.27 12.85
N GLN A 396 -37.18 -28.68 12.92
CA GLN A 396 -36.73 -29.74 13.81
C GLN A 396 -35.54 -29.26 14.66
N ARG A 397 -35.80 -28.31 15.56
CA ARG A 397 -34.95 -28.16 16.75
C ARG A 397 -35.62 -28.94 17.90
N PRO A 398 -34.93 -29.87 18.58
CA PRO A 398 -35.45 -30.39 19.83
C PRO A 398 -35.54 -29.20 20.79
N LYS A 399 -36.75 -28.93 21.31
CA LYS A 399 -36.96 -27.92 22.34
C LYS A 399 -36.04 -28.26 23.52
N LEU A 400 -34.98 -27.50 23.72
CA LEU A 400 -34.25 -27.49 24.99
C LEU A 400 -35.29 -27.15 26.07
N ARG A 401 -35.41 -28.04 27.07
CA ARG A 401 -36.35 -27.95 28.19
C ARG A 401 -36.28 -26.58 28.86
N GLY A 402 -37.13 -25.66 28.40
CA GLY A 402 -37.57 -24.51 29.18
C GLY A 402 -38.68 -25.00 30.10
N HIS A 403 -38.54 -24.72 31.40
CA HIS A 403 -39.56 -24.99 32.41
C HIS A 403 -40.94 -24.51 31.91
N GLN A 404 -41.85 -25.45 31.64
CA GLN A 404 -43.27 -25.18 31.44
C GLN A 404 -43.83 -24.57 32.73
N THR A 405 -44.16 -23.29 32.71
CA THR A 405 -44.55 -22.52 33.89
C THR A 405 -46.02 -22.66 34.26
N VAL A 406 -46.85 -23.33 33.45
CA VAL A 406 -48.26 -23.61 33.76
C VAL A 406 -48.61 -24.96 33.11
N TRP A 407 -49.16 -25.87 33.91
CA TRP A 407 -49.73 -27.13 33.42
C TRP A 407 -51.16 -26.86 32.93
N SER A 408 -51.56 -27.43 31.81
CA SER A 408 -52.95 -27.32 31.36
C SER A 408 -53.87 -28.19 32.23
N GLU A 409 -55.15 -27.83 32.33
CA GLU A 409 -56.18 -28.49 33.14
C GLU A 409 -56.25 -30.01 32.91
N GLN A 410 -56.04 -30.45 31.66
CA GLN A 410 -55.99 -31.87 31.28
C GLN A 410 -54.77 -32.64 31.86
N GLU A 411 -53.63 -31.97 32.12
CA GLU A 411 -52.42 -32.62 32.66
C GLU A 411 -52.53 -32.90 34.18
N PHE A 412 -53.45 -32.24 34.88
CA PHE A 412 -53.75 -32.51 36.29
C PHE A 412 -54.65 -33.74 36.47
N ILE A 413 -55.57 -33.96 35.53
CA ILE A 413 -56.48 -35.11 35.51
C ILE A 413 -55.71 -36.39 35.16
N GLU A 414 -54.81 -36.35 34.16
CA GLU A 414 -53.98 -37.51 33.77
C GLU A 414 -53.03 -38.01 34.87
N LYS A 415 -52.73 -37.17 35.88
CA LYS A 415 -51.90 -37.54 37.03
C LYS A 415 -52.69 -37.96 38.27
N GLY A 416 -54.03 -37.98 38.20
CA GLY A 416 -54.91 -38.47 39.27
C GLY A 416 -54.87 -37.63 40.55
N ILE A 417 -54.69 -36.31 40.43
CA ILE A 417 -54.57 -35.40 41.58
C ILE A 417 -55.90 -34.65 41.87
N LEU A 418 -56.84 -34.62 40.92
CA LEU A 418 -58.18 -34.04 41.06
C LEU A 418 -59.18 -34.94 40.34
N ASP A 419 -60.27 -35.30 41.02
CA ASP A 419 -61.27 -36.23 40.48
C ASP A 419 -62.45 -35.53 39.78
N ASP A 420 -62.64 -34.21 39.95
CA ASP A 420 -63.75 -33.46 39.32
C ASP A 420 -63.32 -32.04 38.83
N PRO A 421 -63.69 -31.58 37.61
CA PRO A 421 -63.13 -30.36 36.99
C PRO A 421 -63.63 -29.01 37.53
N ASN A 422 -64.60 -28.99 38.45
CA ASN A 422 -65.23 -27.74 38.95
C ASN A 422 -65.00 -27.47 40.45
N SER A 423 -63.96 -28.07 41.05
CA SER A 423 -63.61 -27.79 42.44
C SER A 423 -62.81 -26.49 42.59
N GLU A 424 -63.17 -25.65 43.57
CA GLU A 424 -62.42 -24.47 44.04
C GLU A 424 -60.96 -24.81 44.44
N ASP A 425 -60.63 -26.10 44.60
CA ASP A 425 -59.29 -26.58 44.92
C ASP A 425 -58.28 -26.37 43.78
N PHE A 426 -58.73 -26.31 42.52
CA PHE A 426 -57.83 -26.08 41.38
C PHE A 426 -57.19 -24.68 41.41
N GLU A 427 -57.97 -23.65 41.72
CA GLU A 427 -57.47 -22.28 41.85
C GLU A 427 -56.56 -22.13 43.08
N ARG A 428 -56.88 -22.79 44.20
CA ARG A 428 -56.02 -22.81 45.40
C ARG A 428 -54.66 -23.45 45.14
N LEU A 429 -54.63 -24.60 44.45
CA LEU A 429 -53.39 -25.31 44.13
C LEU A 429 -52.50 -24.55 43.13
N GLN A 430 -53.11 -23.82 42.18
CA GLN A 430 -52.38 -22.90 41.30
C GLN A 430 -51.75 -21.74 42.08
N GLN A 431 -52.50 -21.11 42.99
CA GLN A 431 -52.01 -20.00 43.80
C GLN A 431 -50.90 -20.42 44.78
N GLU A 432 -51.01 -21.57 45.42
CA GLU A 432 -49.99 -22.08 46.36
C GLU A 432 -48.65 -22.36 45.66
N LYS A 433 -48.69 -22.86 44.42
CA LYS A 433 -47.49 -23.13 43.61
C LYS A 433 -46.80 -21.84 43.16
N VAL A 434 -47.57 -20.79 42.82
CA VAL A 434 -47.04 -19.46 42.50
C VAL A 434 -46.36 -18.83 43.73
N VAL A 435 -46.93 -18.99 44.93
CA VAL A 435 -46.34 -18.51 46.19
C VAL A 435 -45.04 -19.26 46.52
N ARG A 436 -44.99 -20.58 46.34
CA ARG A 436 -43.77 -21.39 46.54
C ARG A 436 -42.65 -21.02 45.56
N MET A 437 -43.01 -20.69 44.32
CA MET A 437 -42.06 -20.25 43.28
C MET A 437 -41.51 -18.84 43.56
N ARG A 438 -42.33 -17.92 44.09
CA ARG A 438 -41.87 -16.58 44.52
C ARG A 438 -40.93 -16.64 45.72
N ARG A 439 -41.10 -17.59 46.65
CA ARG A 439 -40.18 -17.81 47.78
C ARG A 439 -38.82 -18.40 47.39
N LYS A 440 -38.71 -19.11 46.26
CA LYS A 440 -37.42 -19.62 45.73
C LYS A 440 -36.62 -18.60 44.90
N LYS A 441 -37.21 -17.43 44.62
CA LYS A 441 -36.62 -16.37 43.80
C LYS A 441 -36.17 -15.14 44.61
N LYS A 442 -36.41 -15.16 45.92
CA LYS A 442 -35.66 -14.40 46.94
C LYS A 442 -34.63 -15.35 47.54
#